data_AF-A0A9N8W700-F1
#
_entry.id   AF-A0A9N8W700-F1
#
_cell.length_a   1.000
_cell.length_b   1.000
_cell.length_c   1.000
_cell.angle_alpha   90.00
_cell.angle_beta   90.00
_cell.angle_gamma   90.00
#
_symmetry.space_group_name_H-M   'P 1'
#
loop_
_entity.id
_entity.type
_entity.pdbx_description
1 polymer ?
#
loop_
_entity_poly.entity_id
_entity_poly.type
_entity_poly.pdbx_seq_one_letter_code
_entity_poly.pdbx_strand_id
1 'polypeptide(L)'
;MVTVLKTKCCYEFLLSNVSKINTTVYSPPFGTSHDMFWQLEFIPSSVEEPDHCAAFLFAIPNHDEANCSGVWSRRSVLTAKIYLKNAKNQTFLKKQSVKMNSFSAKLSGWGWEAFYNKSNLPEHVLFGVEFDRAEMGLVSQKWPLPSNQQLNESIPQDLVKAWEGQLNNPATSDCQFNVQGQIIYANSAILCARSKYFELVFRGQWLESDITKQEILQSPTKDQKDSINNTAVVSQRCNHVIDVTDFHHQTFLEMLRFLYTNKVTFVEKKDEQNSQLTPLDLFRIADKYLIDDLRQHAKSEIFKDLNVNDAAEFLFGTAWKYPELKEQAMKYVVLNFVTIRQTSGFKNILADPSSYPAYTDLLNEILAELFPATGSVNTGKPAKEENV
;
A
#
# COMPACT_ATOMS: atom_id res chain seq x y z
N MET A 1 0.63 -10.40 3.09
CA MET A 1 1.94 -10.03 3.66
C MET A 1 1.89 -8.55 4.01
N VAL A 2 2.17 -8.17 5.26
CA VAL A 2 2.16 -6.76 5.69
C VAL A 2 3.34 -6.03 5.03
N THR A 3 3.03 -4.99 4.25
CA THR A 3 3.96 -4.13 3.55
C THR A 3 4.92 -3.46 4.54
N VAL A 4 6.15 -3.98 4.69
CA VAL A 4 7.19 -3.28 5.45
C VAL A 4 7.74 -2.15 4.59
N LEU A 5 7.20 -0.95 4.79
CA LEU A 5 7.83 0.30 4.36
C LEU A 5 9.29 0.26 4.83
N LYS A 6 10.26 0.36 3.92
CA LYS A 6 11.65 0.66 4.28
C LYS A 6 11.72 2.11 4.72
N THR A 7 11.19 2.40 5.90
CA THR A 7 11.20 3.72 6.50
C THR A 7 12.57 3.97 7.11
N LYS A 8 13.17 5.11 6.80
CA LYS A 8 14.28 5.64 7.60
C LYS A 8 13.67 6.25 8.86
N CYS A 9 14.14 5.81 10.02
CA CYS A 9 13.73 6.38 11.31
C CYS A 9 14.94 7.05 11.95
N CYS A 10 14.75 8.27 12.44
CA CYS A 10 15.79 9.03 13.11
C CYS A 10 15.31 9.41 14.51
N TYR A 11 16.19 9.23 15.48
CA TYR A 11 16.00 9.76 16.83
C TYR A 11 17.19 10.65 17.17
N GLU A 12 16.92 11.85 17.68
CA GLU A 12 17.93 12.81 18.12
C GLU A 12 17.52 13.36 19.48
N PHE A 13 18.50 13.56 20.36
CA PHE A 13 18.29 14.29 21.60
C PHE A 13 19.42 15.29 21.83
N LEU A 14 19.06 16.42 22.44
CA LEU A 14 19.95 17.54 22.67
C LEU A 14 20.73 17.35 23.98
N LEU A 15 22.06 17.32 23.86
CA LEU A 15 22.99 17.46 24.97
C LEU A 15 23.39 18.93 25.08
N SER A 16 22.98 19.58 26.18
CA SER A 16 23.29 20.98 26.44
C SER A 16 24.43 21.12 27.43
N ASN A 17 25.29 22.13 27.22
CA ASN A 17 26.45 22.41 28.06
C ASN A 17 27.34 21.19 28.27
N VAL A 18 27.74 20.54 27.17
CA VAL A 18 28.46 19.25 27.20
C VAL A 18 29.73 19.28 28.06
N SER A 19 30.41 20.42 28.12
CA SER A 19 31.60 20.64 28.96
C SER A 19 31.32 20.51 30.47
N LYS A 20 30.08 20.72 30.92
CA LYS A 20 29.67 20.61 32.33
C LYS A 20 29.16 19.22 32.70
N ILE A 21 28.95 18.34 31.71
CA ILE A 21 28.45 16.98 31.93
C ILE A 21 29.62 16.13 32.43
N ASN A 22 29.53 15.65 33.66
CA ASN A 22 30.53 14.78 34.30
C ASN A 22 30.03 13.35 34.52
N THR A 23 28.74 13.10 34.32
CA THR A 23 28.12 11.78 34.46
C THR A 23 27.70 11.23 33.11
N THR A 24 27.54 9.92 33.03
CA THR A 24 26.89 9.26 31.89
C THR A 24 25.47 9.81 31.70
N VAL A 25 25.08 10.02 30.45
CA VAL A 25 23.76 10.52 30.07
C VAL A 25 23.06 9.51 29.18
N TYR A 26 21.84 9.16 29.55
CA TYR A 26 20.97 8.30 28.75
C TYR A 26 19.90 9.13 28.06
N SER A 27 19.57 8.80 26.82
CA SER A 27 18.38 9.33 26.18
C SER A 27 17.11 8.75 26.80
N PRO A 28 15.96 9.41 26.61
CA PRO A 28 14.68 8.71 26.66
C PRO A 28 14.69 7.45 25.77
N PRO A 29 13.99 6.37 26.16
CA PRO A 29 13.77 5.22 25.30
C PRO A 29 13.01 5.59 24.03
N PHE A 30 13.35 4.96 22.91
CA PHE A 30 12.68 5.15 21.62
C PHE A 30 12.53 3.83 20.88
N GLY A 31 11.58 3.75 19.95
CA GLY A 31 11.22 2.50 19.27
C GLY A 31 11.46 2.54 17.76
N THR A 32 11.80 1.39 17.19
CA THR A 32 11.76 1.14 15.73
C THR A 32 10.56 0.29 15.29
N SER A 33 9.81 -0.24 16.27
CA SER A 33 8.50 -0.89 16.15
C SER A 33 7.81 -0.83 17.52
N HIS A 34 6.56 -1.29 17.61
CA HIS A 34 5.74 -1.30 18.83
C HIS A 34 6.34 -2.07 20.03
N ASP A 35 7.23 -3.03 19.78
CA ASP A 35 7.81 -3.94 20.77
C ASP A 35 9.34 -3.98 20.70
N MET A 36 9.96 -3.04 19.98
CA MET A 36 11.39 -3.00 19.71
C MET A 36 11.96 -1.64 20.13
N PHE A 37 12.48 -1.59 21.35
CA PHE A 37 12.94 -0.37 22.01
C PHE A 37 14.47 -0.29 22.10
N TRP A 38 14.95 0.94 22.15
CA TRP A 38 16.35 1.32 22.13
C TRP A 38 16.59 2.49 23.06
N GLN A 39 17.85 2.68 23.44
CA GLN A 39 18.32 3.82 24.23
C GLN A 39 19.72 4.22 23.79
N LEU A 40 20.00 5.51 23.78
CA LEU A 40 21.35 6.01 23.55
C LEU A 40 22.04 6.29 24.89
N GLU A 41 23.31 5.94 24.99
CA GLU A 41 24.18 6.25 26.12
C GLU A 41 25.36 7.09 25.64
N PHE A 42 25.57 8.23 26.31
CA PHE A 42 26.69 9.13 26.07
C PHE A 42 27.53 9.24 27.33
N ILE A 43 28.82 8.94 27.22
CA ILE A 43 29.77 9.06 28.33
C ILE A 43 30.72 10.21 28.00
N PRO A 44 30.73 11.32 28.76
CA PRO A 44 31.54 12.49 28.44
C PRO A 44 33.05 12.26 28.63
N SER A 45 33.43 11.26 29.41
CA SER A 45 34.82 10.85 29.65
C SER A 45 34.82 9.35 29.93
N SER A 46 35.30 8.54 28.99
CA SER A 46 35.46 7.10 29.25
C SER A 46 36.58 6.87 30.27
N VAL A 47 36.48 5.79 31.04
CA VAL A 47 37.54 5.34 31.96
C VAL A 47 38.75 4.82 31.17
N GLU A 48 38.52 4.22 29.99
CA GLU A 48 39.58 3.67 29.15
C GLU A 48 40.28 4.77 28.33
N GLU A 49 39.55 5.79 27.87
CA GLU A 49 40.02 6.84 26.96
C GLU A 49 39.55 8.23 27.43
N PRO A 50 40.26 8.88 28.37
CA PRO A 50 39.79 10.09 29.06
C PRO A 50 39.63 11.32 28.15
N ASP A 51 40.38 11.39 27.06
CA ASP A 51 40.35 12.48 26.08
C ASP A 51 39.20 12.36 25.08
N HIS A 52 38.47 11.23 25.11
CA HIS A 52 37.37 10.95 24.22
C HIS A 52 36.04 10.76 24.97
N CYS A 53 34.95 11.14 24.31
CA CYS A 53 33.62 10.75 24.75
C CYS A 53 33.23 9.40 24.12
N ALA A 54 32.50 8.60 24.87
CA ALA A 54 31.92 7.35 24.39
C ALA A 54 30.49 7.54 23.92
N ALA A 55 30.07 6.70 22.97
CA ALA A 55 28.71 6.70 22.44
C ALA A 55 28.26 5.27 22.14
N PHE A 56 27.13 4.89 22.71
CA PHE A 56 26.57 3.55 22.58
C PHE A 56 25.09 3.57 22.23
N LEU A 57 24.67 2.52 21.53
CA LEU A 57 23.28 2.17 21.30
C LEU A 57 22.96 0.91 22.10
N PHE A 58 21.97 1.00 22.97
CA PHE A 58 21.43 -0.11 23.73
C PHE A 58 20.09 -0.54 23.16
N ALA A 59 19.89 -1.84 23.09
CA ALA A 59 18.63 -2.50 22.83
C ALA A 59 17.97 -2.86 24.16
N ILE A 60 16.77 -2.32 24.40
CA ILE A 60 15.99 -2.67 25.59
C ILE A 60 15.21 -3.95 25.25
N PRO A 61 15.48 -5.08 25.92
CA PRO A 61 14.83 -6.35 25.62
C PRO A 61 13.34 -6.30 25.97
N ASN A 62 12.50 -6.86 25.10
CA ASN A 62 11.13 -7.21 25.48
C ASN A 62 11.08 -8.55 26.23
N HIS A 63 9.89 -8.94 26.70
CA HIS A 63 9.70 -10.14 27.51
C HIS A 63 10.20 -11.43 26.81
N ASP A 64 10.00 -11.56 25.50
CA ASP A 64 10.43 -12.74 24.74
C ASP A 64 11.94 -12.73 24.49
N GLU A 65 12.48 -11.54 24.18
CA GLU A 65 13.91 -11.32 23.93
C GLU A 65 14.77 -11.56 25.18
N ALA A 66 14.26 -11.22 26.37
CA ALA A 66 14.93 -11.44 27.64
C ALA A 66 15.16 -12.93 27.94
N ASN A 67 14.29 -13.80 27.42
CA ASN A 67 14.37 -15.25 27.60
C ASN A 67 15.11 -15.97 26.47
N CYS A 68 15.61 -15.23 25.47
CA CYS A 68 16.28 -15.81 24.31
C CYS A 68 17.79 -15.99 24.57
N SER A 69 18.32 -17.19 24.30
CA SER A 69 19.74 -17.51 24.46
C SER A 69 20.64 -17.08 23.29
N GLY A 70 20.05 -16.70 22.15
CA GLY A 70 20.75 -16.37 20.91
C GLY A 70 20.73 -14.87 20.56
N VAL A 71 21.31 -14.55 19.40
CA VAL A 71 21.24 -13.21 18.81
C VAL A 71 19.79 -12.89 18.43
N TRP A 72 19.35 -11.66 18.71
CA TRP A 72 18.02 -11.20 18.39
C TRP A 72 17.85 -10.99 16.88
N SER A 73 17.34 -12.02 16.21
CA SER A 73 17.24 -12.08 14.75
C SER A 73 16.34 -10.99 14.16
N ARG A 74 15.32 -10.52 14.89
CA ARG A 74 14.46 -9.42 14.44
C ARG A 74 15.23 -8.09 14.36
N ARG A 75 16.13 -7.84 15.32
CA ARG A 75 16.93 -6.61 15.40
C ARG A 75 18.11 -6.62 14.42
N SER A 76 18.64 -7.79 14.09
CA SER A 76 19.79 -7.92 13.18
C SER A 76 19.48 -7.56 11.71
N VAL A 77 18.21 -7.50 11.34
CA VAL A 77 17.74 -7.09 10.01
C VAL A 77 17.84 -5.57 9.81
N LEU A 78 17.83 -4.79 10.89
CA LEU A 78 17.97 -3.34 10.83
C LEU A 78 19.42 -2.94 10.54
N THR A 79 19.61 -1.75 10.01
CA THR A 79 20.93 -1.09 9.96
C THR A 79 20.86 0.21 10.73
N ALA A 80 21.75 0.40 11.71
CA ALA A 80 21.78 1.60 12.54
C ALA A 80 23.10 2.37 12.38
N LYS A 81 23.03 3.70 12.44
CA LYS A 81 24.19 4.60 12.45
C LYS A 81 24.02 5.62 13.56
N ILE A 82 24.88 5.60 14.57
CA ILE A 82 24.89 6.66 15.59
C ILE A 82 25.73 7.84 15.11
N TYR A 83 25.40 9.05 15.57
CA TYR A 83 26.10 10.26 15.17
C TYR A 83 26.02 11.37 16.20
N LEU A 84 27.01 12.26 16.15
CA LEU A 84 26.98 13.56 16.82
C LEU A 84 26.87 14.65 15.75
N LYS A 85 25.98 15.62 15.99
CA LYS A 85 25.83 16.84 15.19
C LYS A 85 26.02 18.06 16.07
N ASN A 86 26.57 19.13 15.52
CA ASN A 86 26.53 20.41 16.20
C ASN A 86 25.10 20.96 16.17
N ALA A 87 24.56 21.30 17.35
CA ALA A 87 23.16 21.69 17.49
C ALA A 87 22.80 23.01 16.77
N LYS A 88 23.78 23.93 16.60
CA LYS A 88 23.54 25.25 16.00
C LYS A 88 23.46 25.20 14.47
N ASN A 89 24.36 24.46 13.83
CA ASN A 89 24.50 24.44 12.38
C ASN A 89 24.06 23.11 11.73
N GLN A 90 23.64 22.12 12.54
CA GLN A 90 23.19 20.79 12.10
C GLN A 90 24.25 19.98 11.33
N THR A 91 25.53 20.37 11.37
CA THR A 91 26.59 19.65 10.68
C THR A 91 27.00 18.42 11.48
N PHE A 92 27.17 17.29 10.80
CA PHE A 92 27.69 16.07 11.42
C PHE A 92 29.14 16.27 11.87
N LEU A 93 29.40 16.03 13.15
CA LEU A 93 30.73 15.94 13.73
C LEU A 93 31.34 14.56 13.44
N LYS A 94 30.54 13.51 13.64
CA LYS A 94 30.88 12.11 13.32
C LYS A 94 29.61 11.29 13.16
N LYS A 95 29.60 10.33 12.23
CA LYS A 95 28.52 9.36 12.02
C LYS A 95 29.13 7.99 11.73
N GLN A 96 28.65 6.95 12.41
CA GLN A 96 29.28 5.63 12.36
C GLN A 96 28.25 4.49 12.47
N SER A 97 28.44 3.44 11.67
CA SER A 97 27.56 2.26 11.61
C SER A 97 27.74 1.29 12.77
N VAL A 98 26.62 0.85 13.35
CA VAL A 98 26.54 -0.10 14.46
C VAL A 98 26.44 -1.53 13.93
N LYS A 99 27.08 -2.48 14.62
CA LYS A 99 27.01 -3.90 14.29
C LYS A 99 25.73 -4.55 14.86
N MET A 100 24.67 -4.54 14.07
CA MET A 100 23.33 -4.98 14.51
C MET A 100 23.20 -6.50 14.76
N ASN A 101 24.06 -7.33 14.17
CA ASN A 101 24.02 -8.78 14.35
C ASN A 101 24.71 -9.28 15.63
N SER A 102 25.05 -8.39 16.56
CA SER A 102 25.69 -8.74 17.84
C SER A 102 24.77 -8.56 19.05
N PHE A 103 23.58 -7.97 18.88
CA PHE A 103 22.65 -7.75 19.98
C PHE A 103 22.02 -9.06 20.46
N SER A 104 22.06 -9.29 21.77
CA SER A 104 21.47 -10.44 22.45
C SER A 104 21.11 -10.08 23.89
N ALA A 105 20.47 -11.00 24.62
CA ALA A 105 20.19 -10.80 26.04
C ALA A 105 21.46 -10.58 26.89
N LYS A 106 22.61 -11.12 26.45
CA LYS A 106 23.91 -10.93 27.11
C LYS A 106 24.63 -9.66 26.68
N LEU A 107 24.47 -9.29 25.41
CA LEU A 107 25.13 -8.14 24.78
C LEU A 107 24.05 -7.20 24.24
N SER A 108 23.45 -6.42 25.13
CA SER A 108 22.38 -5.49 24.79
C SER A 108 22.89 -4.14 24.28
N GLY A 109 24.19 -3.85 24.42
CA GLY A 109 24.81 -2.58 24.02
C GLY A 109 25.89 -2.73 22.95
N TRP A 110 25.96 -1.78 22.02
CA TRP A 110 27.04 -1.70 21.04
C TRP A 110 27.40 -0.25 20.70
N GLY A 111 28.68 0.07 20.65
CA GLY A 111 29.15 1.43 20.45
C GLY A 111 30.67 1.57 20.50
N TRP A 112 31.15 2.75 20.88
CA TRP A 112 32.57 3.08 20.92
C TRP A 112 32.91 3.83 22.19
N GLU A 113 33.93 3.37 22.91
CA GLU A 113 34.56 4.04 24.06
C GLU A 113 35.23 5.36 23.65
N ALA A 114 35.94 5.36 22.51
CA ALA A 114 36.56 6.54 21.91
C ALA A 114 35.77 7.02 20.68
N PHE A 115 34.54 7.50 20.88
CA PHE A 115 33.70 7.94 19.78
C PHE A 115 34.16 9.27 19.19
N TYR A 116 34.40 10.31 20.00
CA TYR A 116 34.82 11.62 19.51
C TYR A 116 35.72 12.33 20.51
N ASN A 117 36.63 13.18 20.04
CA ASN A 117 37.55 13.90 20.92
C ASN A 117 36.79 14.98 21.70
N LYS A 118 36.91 14.94 23.03
CA LYS A 118 36.14 15.81 23.95
C LYS A 118 36.48 17.29 23.77
N SER A 119 37.74 17.63 23.51
CA SER A 119 38.20 19.02 23.35
C SER A 119 37.57 19.73 22.15
N ASN A 120 37.12 18.96 21.15
CA ASN A 120 36.52 19.48 19.93
C ASN A 120 34.98 19.55 19.99
N LEU A 121 34.36 19.18 21.12
CA LEU A 121 32.91 19.20 21.26
C LEU A 121 32.37 20.63 21.40
N PRO A 122 31.34 21.01 20.62
CA PRO A 122 30.59 22.24 20.84
C PRO A 122 29.88 22.28 22.19
N GLU A 123 29.47 23.48 22.60
CA GLU A 123 28.68 23.69 23.83
C GLU A 123 27.36 22.90 23.84
N HIS A 124 26.71 22.78 22.68
CA HIS A 124 25.47 22.03 22.50
C HIS A 124 25.60 21.05 21.32
N VAL A 125 25.28 19.78 21.56
CA VAL A 125 25.46 18.69 20.61
C VAL A 125 24.17 17.89 20.50
N LEU A 126 23.77 17.54 19.29
CA LEU A 126 22.70 16.58 19.05
C LEU A 126 23.33 15.20 18.94
N PHE A 127 22.95 14.31 19.85
CA PHE A 127 23.32 12.90 19.78
C PHE A 127 22.13 12.12 19.24
N GLY A 128 22.35 11.35 18.19
CA GLY A 128 21.27 10.67 17.50
C GLY A 128 21.67 9.37 16.86
N VAL A 129 20.66 8.68 16.36
CA VAL A 129 20.77 7.43 15.62
C VAL A 129 19.81 7.44 14.45
N GLU A 130 20.26 6.87 13.34
CA GLU A 130 19.50 6.66 12.12
C GLU A 130 19.38 5.16 11.88
N PHE A 131 18.15 4.67 11.74
CA PHE A 131 17.85 3.30 11.34
C PHE A 131 17.34 3.28 9.90
N ASP A 132 17.86 2.36 9.09
CA ASP A 132 17.19 1.95 7.86
C ASP A 132 16.37 0.68 8.10
N ARG A 133 15.27 0.52 7.36
CA ARG A 133 14.33 -0.61 7.45
C ARG A 133 13.55 -0.68 8.77
N ALA A 134 13.37 0.44 9.46
CA ALA A 134 12.50 0.50 10.63
C ALA A 134 11.03 0.36 10.21
N GLU A 135 10.30 -0.51 10.89
CA GLU A 135 8.85 -0.68 10.76
C GLU A 135 8.12 0.42 11.55
N MET A 136 8.27 1.68 11.12
CA MET A 136 7.43 2.78 11.58
C MET A 136 6.11 2.77 10.81
N GLY A 137 5.40 1.64 10.85
CA GLY A 137 4.02 1.56 10.41
C GLY A 137 3.10 1.87 11.58
N LEU A 138 1.87 2.33 11.29
CA LEU A 138 0.76 2.11 12.20
C LEU A 138 0.68 0.60 12.41
N VAL A 139 1.26 0.10 13.50
CA VAL A 139 0.90 -1.21 14.00
C VAL A 139 -0.58 -1.07 14.29
N SER A 140 -1.40 -1.71 13.46
CA SER A 140 -2.77 -2.03 13.83
C SER A 140 -2.65 -2.84 15.10
N GLN A 141 -2.58 -2.17 16.25
CA GLN A 141 -2.75 -2.83 17.52
C GLN A 141 -4.06 -3.57 17.37
N LYS A 142 -4.00 -4.91 17.44
CA LYS A 142 -5.22 -5.66 17.66
C LYS A 142 -5.81 -5.08 18.93
N TRP A 143 -6.93 -4.39 18.75
CA TRP A 143 -7.61 -3.65 19.78
C TRP A 143 -7.79 -4.55 21.01
N PRO A 144 -7.42 -4.10 22.22
CA PRO A 144 -7.32 -4.94 23.41
C PRO A 144 -8.67 -5.31 24.02
N LEU A 145 -9.76 -4.66 23.59
CA LEU A 145 -11.11 -5.18 23.82
C LEU A 145 -11.36 -6.31 22.83
N PRO A 146 -12.13 -7.37 23.18
CA PRO A 146 -12.55 -8.36 22.21
C PRO A 146 -13.28 -7.62 21.09
N SER A 147 -12.55 -7.33 20.02
CA SER A 147 -13.14 -7.02 18.74
C SER A 147 -13.89 -8.29 18.46
N ASN A 148 -15.22 -8.28 18.59
CA ASN A 148 -16.02 -9.35 18.05
C ASN A 148 -15.65 -9.38 16.56
N GLN A 149 -14.68 -10.20 16.17
CA GLN A 149 -14.30 -10.38 14.77
C GLN A 149 -15.48 -10.98 13.99
N GLN A 150 -16.51 -11.47 14.70
CA GLN A 150 -17.84 -11.84 14.20
C GLN A 150 -18.80 -10.67 13.95
N LEU A 151 -18.50 -9.46 14.44
CA LEU A 151 -19.15 -8.20 14.05
C LEU A 151 -18.23 -7.39 13.13
N ASN A 152 -17.40 -8.06 12.31
CA ASN A 152 -17.18 -7.52 10.97
C ASN A 152 -18.57 -7.33 10.39
N GLU A 153 -18.93 -6.08 10.10
CA GLU A 153 -20.20 -5.60 9.56
C GLU A 153 -20.51 -6.28 8.21
N SER A 154 -20.76 -7.59 8.20
CA SER A 154 -21.25 -8.28 7.03
C SER A 154 -22.72 -7.93 6.93
N ILE A 155 -23.07 -7.13 5.93
CA ILE A 155 -24.46 -6.88 5.54
C ILE A 155 -25.23 -8.20 5.61
N PRO A 156 -26.36 -8.26 6.34
CA PRO A 156 -27.17 -9.47 6.46
C PRO A 156 -27.38 -10.14 5.10
N GLN A 157 -27.09 -11.44 5.03
CA GLN A 157 -27.01 -12.13 3.73
C GLN A 157 -28.38 -12.23 3.04
N ASP A 158 -29.46 -12.19 3.80
CA ASP A 158 -30.83 -12.05 3.30
C ASP A 158 -31.04 -10.71 2.58
N LEU A 159 -30.53 -9.60 3.13
CA LEU A 159 -30.56 -8.29 2.48
C LEU A 159 -29.73 -8.34 1.18
N VAL A 160 -28.50 -8.84 1.22
CA VAL A 160 -27.65 -8.98 0.03
C VAL A 160 -28.38 -9.74 -1.08
N LYS A 161 -28.99 -10.89 -0.76
CA LYS A 161 -29.76 -11.70 -1.71
C LYS A 161 -30.99 -10.97 -2.25
N ALA A 162 -31.69 -10.23 -1.38
CA ALA A 162 -32.88 -9.47 -1.78
C ALA A 162 -32.53 -8.39 -2.81
N TRP A 163 -31.44 -7.64 -2.59
CA TRP A 163 -30.96 -6.61 -3.53
C TRP A 163 -30.36 -7.22 -4.79
N GLU A 164 -29.59 -8.31 -4.68
CA GLU A 164 -29.07 -9.06 -5.83
C GLU A 164 -30.20 -9.55 -6.74
N GLY A 165 -31.33 -10.01 -6.17
CA GLY A 165 -32.53 -10.41 -6.93
C GLY A 165 -33.29 -9.25 -7.60
N GLN A 166 -32.98 -7.99 -7.29
CA GLN A 166 -33.51 -6.83 -8.03
C GLN A 166 -32.67 -6.48 -9.27
N LEU A 167 -31.42 -6.93 -9.34
CA LEU A 167 -30.60 -6.81 -10.54
C LEU A 167 -31.02 -7.86 -11.56
N ASN A 168 -31.02 -7.51 -12.85
CA ASN A 168 -31.49 -8.38 -13.93
C ASN A 168 -32.94 -8.87 -13.78
N ASN A 169 -33.80 -8.06 -13.16
CA ASN A 169 -35.22 -8.35 -13.06
C ASN A 169 -36.05 -7.43 -13.98
N PRO A 170 -36.52 -7.92 -15.15
CA PRO A 170 -37.29 -7.11 -16.09
C PRO A 170 -38.63 -6.59 -15.53
N ALA A 171 -39.18 -7.23 -14.50
CA ALA A 171 -40.48 -6.84 -13.93
C ALA A 171 -40.41 -5.56 -13.07
N THR A 172 -39.25 -5.30 -12.46
CA THR A 172 -39.05 -4.17 -11.54
C THR A 172 -38.10 -3.10 -12.08
N SER A 173 -37.38 -3.38 -13.18
CA SER A 173 -36.38 -2.48 -13.74
C SER A 173 -36.98 -1.33 -14.57
N ASP A 174 -36.33 -0.18 -14.51
CA ASP A 174 -36.67 1.03 -15.26
C ASP A 174 -35.53 1.50 -16.20
N CYS A 175 -34.40 0.81 -16.20
CA CYS A 175 -33.30 1.02 -17.14
C CYS A 175 -32.73 -0.30 -17.69
N GLN A 176 -32.17 -0.19 -18.89
CA GLN A 176 -31.61 -1.28 -19.67
C GLN A 176 -30.21 -0.91 -20.16
N PHE A 177 -29.26 -1.83 -20.02
CA PHE A 177 -27.93 -1.73 -20.58
C PHE A 177 -27.72 -2.83 -21.64
N ASN A 178 -27.33 -2.44 -22.85
CA ASN A 178 -26.97 -3.39 -23.91
C ASN A 178 -25.44 -3.54 -23.91
N VAL A 179 -24.94 -4.70 -23.52
CA VAL A 179 -23.49 -5.00 -23.40
C VAL A 179 -23.15 -6.20 -24.26
N GLN A 180 -22.40 -6.01 -25.34
CA GLN A 180 -22.00 -7.10 -26.27
C GLN A 180 -23.19 -7.93 -26.80
N GLY A 181 -24.33 -7.27 -27.07
CA GLY A 181 -25.56 -7.93 -27.54
C GLY A 181 -26.36 -8.66 -26.45
N GLN A 182 -25.93 -8.59 -25.19
CA GLN A 182 -26.66 -9.07 -24.02
C GLN A 182 -27.32 -7.92 -23.29
N ILE A 183 -28.50 -8.16 -22.73
CA ILE A 183 -29.29 -7.15 -22.05
C ILE A 183 -29.16 -7.33 -20.54
N ILE A 184 -28.78 -6.26 -19.83
CA ILE A 184 -28.78 -6.17 -18.37
C ILE A 184 -29.87 -5.20 -17.93
N TYR A 185 -30.75 -5.67 -17.04
CA TYR A 185 -31.84 -4.84 -16.48
C TYR A 185 -31.46 -4.31 -15.10
N ALA A 186 -31.71 -3.03 -14.86
CA ALA A 186 -31.38 -2.39 -13.59
C ALA A 186 -32.38 -1.28 -13.20
N ASN A 187 -32.14 -0.68 -12.04
CA ASN A 187 -32.98 0.35 -11.43
C ASN A 187 -32.20 1.66 -11.31
N SER A 188 -32.63 2.68 -12.04
CA SER A 188 -32.01 4.02 -12.11
C SER A 188 -31.91 4.66 -10.73
N ALA A 189 -32.93 4.52 -9.87
CA ALA A 189 -32.94 5.09 -8.52
C ALA A 189 -31.80 4.57 -7.64
N ILE A 190 -31.52 3.25 -7.72
CA ILE A 190 -30.44 2.61 -6.96
C ILE A 190 -29.08 3.11 -7.49
N LEU A 191 -28.93 3.12 -8.81
CA LEU A 191 -27.69 3.55 -9.46
C LEU A 191 -27.39 5.04 -9.19
N CYS A 192 -28.40 5.92 -9.26
CA CYS A 192 -28.26 7.34 -8.92
C CYS A 192 -27.83 7.55 -7.47
N ALA A 193 -28.41 6.77 -6.54
CA ALA A 193 -28.09 6.89 -5.11
C ALA A 193 -26.67 6.41 -4.78
N ARG A 194 -26.10 5.51 -5.61
CA ARG A 194 -24.82 4.83 -5.35
C ARG A 194 -23.68 5.28 -6.25
N SER A 195 -23.97 6.02 -7.30
CA SER A 195 -22.97 6.50 -8.26
C SER A 195 -23.33 7.89 -8.78
N LYS A 196 -22.42 8.83 -8.55
CA LYS A 196 -22.55 10.20 -9.08
C LYS A 196 -22.56 10.21 -10.61
N TYR A 197 -21.79 9.32 -11.24
CA TYR A 197 -21.79 9.14 -12.69
C TYR A 197 -23.21 8.82 -13.20
N PHE A 198 -23.83 7.77 -12.67
CA PHE A 198 -25.16 7.35 -13.12
C PHE A 198 -26.23 8.39 -12.78
N GLU A 199 -26.12 9.11 -11.66
CA GLU A 199 -26.98 10.25 -11.35
C GLU A 199 -26.95 11.31 -12.46
N LEU A 200 -25.76 11.63 -13.00
CA LEU A 200 -25.60 12.63 -14.06
C LEU A 200 -26.06 12.11 -15.43
N VAL A 201 -25.79 10.83 -15.75
CA VAL A 201 -26.23 10.19 -16.99
C VAL A 201 -27.76 10.14 -17.08
N PHE A 202 -28.45 9.74 -16.01
CA PHE A 202 -29.90 9.68 -16.02
C PHE A 202 -30.58 11.06 -15.97
N ARG A 203 -29.86 12.11 -15.54
CA ARG A 203 -30.33 13.50 -15.58
C ARG A 203 -30.18 14.19 -16.94
N GLY A 204 -29.62 13.51 -17.95
CA GLY A 204 -29.53 14.06 -19.29
C GLY A 204 -28.35 15.00 -19.52
N GLN A 205 -27.30 14.92 -18.70
CA GLN A 205 -26.14 15.82 -18.77
C GLN A 205 -24.95 15.25 -19.56
N TRP A 206 -25.07 14.02 -20.08
CA TRP A 206 -23.96 13.27 -20.70
C TRP A 206 -24.36 12.69 -22.06
N LEU A 207 -23.36 12.38 -22.91
CA LEU A 207 -23.55 11.91 -24.29
C LEU A 207 -24.46 10.67 -24.39
N GLU A 208 -24.41 9.80 -23.39
CA GLU A 208 -25.21 8.57 -23.32
C GLU A 208 -26.72 8.84 -23.23
N SER A 209 -27.12 10.06 -22.81
CA SER A 209 -28.52 10.46 -22.65
C SER A 209 -29.20 10.94 -23.94
N ASP A 210 -28.43 11.32 -24.96
CA ASP A 210 -28.98 11.87 -26.22
C ASP A 210 -29.57 10.80 -27.14
N ILE A 211 -29.14 9.55 -27.00
CA ILE A 211 -29.62 8.41 -27.80
C ILE A 211 -31.10 8.10 -27.48
N THR A 212 -31.50 8.24 -26.21
CA THR A 212 -32.86 7.92 -25.74
C THR A 212 -33.95 8.86 -26.29
N LYS A 213 -33.59 10.09 -26.69
CA LYS A 213 -34.57 11.08 -27.21
C LYS A 213 -34.92 10.85 -28.68
N GLN A 214 -34.11 10.16 -29.46
CA GLN A 214 -34.35 9.99 -30.90
C GLN A 214 -35.37 8.88 -31.22
N GLU A 215 -35.54 7.87 -30.35
CA GLU A 215 -36.52 6.80 -30.58
C GLU A 215 -37.95 7.16 -30.13
N ILE A 216 -38.11 8.05 -29.13
CA ILE A 216 -39.44 8.43 -28.61
C ILE A 216 -40.20 9.38 -29.57
N LEU A 217 -39.53 10.00 -30.53
CA LEU A 217 -40.12 11.00 -31.43
C LEU A 217 -40.60 10.47 -32.79
N GLN A 218 -40.56 9.16 -33.06
CA GLN A 218 -41.15 8.58 -34.27
C GLN A 218 -42.60 8.07 -34.03
N SER A 219 -43.51 9.04 -33.95
CA SER A 219 -44.95 9.05 -34.30
C SER A 219 -45.95 8.04 -33.68
N PRO A 220 -47.07 8.52 -33.09
CA PRO A 220 -48.33 7.78 -33.05
C PRO A 220 -49.18 8.12 -34.29
N THR A 221 -49.21 7.24 -35.29
CA THR A 221 -50.30 7.25 -36.28
C THR A 221 -51.48 6.48 -35.72
N LYS A 222 -52.62 7.17 -35.63
CA LYS A 222 -53.95 6.61 -35.35
C LYS A 222 -54.24 5.50 -36.35
N ASP A 223 -54.46 4.27 -35.87
CA ASP A 223 -55.67 3.47 -36.11
C ASP A 223 -55.48 2.02 -35.65
N GLN A 224 -56.61 1.44 -35.25
CA GLN A 224 -56.89 0.02 -34.93
C GLN A 224 -56.74 -0.46 -33.47
N LYS A 225 -57.92 -0.70 -32.91
CA LYS A 225 -58.25 -1.50 -31.73
C LYS A 225 -57.89 -2.97 -31.93
N ASP A 226 -57.75 -3.62 -30.78
CA ASP A 226 -57.86 -5.06 -30.52
C ASP A 226 -56.58 -5.90 -30.67
N SER A 227 -55.80 -5.94 -29.57
CA SER A 227 -55.29 -7.17 -28.93
C SER A 227 -54.38 -6.79 -27.75
N ILE A 228 -54.82 -7.09 -26.52
CA ILE A 228 -54.03 -6.87 -25.30
C ILE A 228 -52.93 -7.95 -25.27
N ASN A 229 -51.75 -7.60 -25.78
CA ASN A 229 -50.53 -8.39 -25.59
C ASN A 229 -49.74 -7.80 -24.42
N ASN A 230 -49.39 -8.65 -23.45
CA ASN A 230 -48.61 -8.32 -22.23
C ASN A 230 -47.22 -7.69 -22.49
N THR A 231 -46.79 -7.59 -23.75
CA THR A 231 -45.53 -6.97 -24.18
C THR A 231 -45.56 -5.44 -24.12
N ALA A 232 -46.74 -4.81 -24.22
CA ALA A 232 -46.86 -3.33 -24.21
C ALA A 232 -46.69 -2.71 -22.81
N VAL A 233 -46.86 -3.48 -21.74
CA VAL A 233 -46.78 -2.98 -20.35
C VAL A 233 -45.33 -2.80 -19.90
N VAL A 234 -44.38 -3.53 -20.50
CA VAL A 234 -42.94 -3.42 -20.19
C VAL A 234 -42.34 -2.17 -20.83
N SER A 235 -42.78 -1.80 -22.04
CA SER A 235 -42.33 -0.60 -22.75
C SER A 235 -42.71 0.73 -22.05
N GLN A 236 -43.61 0.70 -21.07
CA GLN A 236 -44.04 1.92 -20.37
C GLN A 236 -43.21 2.25 -19.11
N ARG A 237 -42.22 1.42 -18.74
CA ARG A 237 -41.38 1.63 -17.54
C ARG A 237 -39.89 1.80 -17.80
N CYS A 238 -39.38 1.33 -18.93
CA CYS A 238 -37.97 1.50 -19.25
C CYS A 238 -37.74 2.90 -19.83
N ASN A 239 -37.32 3.84 -18.98
CA ASN A 239 -37.09 5.22 -19.39
C ASN A 239 -35.69 5.44 -19.97
N HIS A 240 -34.79 4.46 -19.81
CA HIS A 240 -33.37 4.60 -20.15
C HIS A 240 -32.82 3.32 -20.79
N VAL A 241 -32.35 3.43 -22.03
CA VAL A 241 -31.62 2.38 -22.75
C VAL A 241 -30.23 2.91 -23.05
N ILE A 242 -29.19 2.22 -22.58
CA ILE A 242 -27.79 2.65 -22.68
C ILE A 242 -26.95 1.54 -23.32
N ASP A 243 -26.22 1.86 -24.38
CA ASP A 243 -25.32 0.92 -25.05
C ASP A 243 -23.90 1.00 -24.46
N VAL A 244 -23.37 -0.14 -24.04
CA VAL A 244 -22.01 -0.27 -23.50
C VAL A 244 -21.17 -1.11 -24.47
N THR A 245 -20.24 -0.45 -25.14
CA THR A 245 -19.32 -1.07 -26.12
C THR A 245 -17.93 -1.35 -25.55
N ASP A 246 -17.66 -0.75 -24.39
CA ASP A 246 -16.44 -0.69 -23.59
C ASP A 246 -15.76 -1.94 -23.06
N PHE A 247 -16.64 -2.82 -22.60
CA PHE A 247 -16.38 -3.74 -21.51
C PHE A 247 -17.11 -5.04 -21.79
N HIS A 248 -16.55 -6.11 -21.26
CA HIS A 248 -17.23 -7.40 -21.25
C HIS A 248 -18.48 -7.36 -20.38
N HIS A 249 -19.51 -8.09 -20.81
CA HIS A 249 -20.76 -8.25 -20.09
C HIS A 249 -20.54 -8.59 -18.62
N GLN A 250 -19.63 -9.53 -18.32
CA GLN A 250 -19.35 -9.95 -16.94
C GLN A 250 -18.77 -8.83 -16.07
N THR A 251 -17.86 -8.02 -16.62
CA THR A 251 -17.24 -6.89 -15.90
C THR A 251 -18.28 -5.81 -15.58
N PHE A 252 -19.15 -5.50 -16.55
CA PHE A 252 -20.22 -4.53 -16.36
C PHE A 252 -21.28 -5.02 -15.37
N LEU A 253 -21.67 -6.29 -15.48
CA LEU A 253 -22.60 -6.92 -14.55
C LEU A 253 -22.08 -6.91 -13.11
N GLU A 254 -20.81 -7.23 -12.90
CA GLU A 254 -20.22 -7.25 -11.57
C GLU A 254 -20.13 -5.83 -10.97
N MET A 255 -19.81 -4.81 -11.78
CA MET A 255 -19.87 -3.41 -11.35
C MET A 255 -21.28 -3.02 -10.88
N LEU A 256 -22.32 -3.39 -11.63
CA LEU A 256 -23.70 -3.13 -11.22
C LEU A 256 -24.06 -3.91 -9.96
N ARG A 257 -23.67 -5.18 -9.86
CA ARG A 257 -23.86 -5.99 -8.66
C ARG A 257 -23.21 -5.36 -7.43
N PHE A 258 -22.02 -4.78 -7.57
CA PHE A 258 -21.38 -4.03 -6.50
C PHE A 258 -22.24 -2.82 -6.07
N LEU A 259 -22.79 -2.05 -7.00
CA LEU A 259 -23.65 -0.92 -6.66
C LEU A 259 -24.91 -1.33 -5.88
N TYR A 260 -25.43 -2.53 -6.13
CA TYR A 260 -26.60 -3.08 -5.44
C TYR A 260 -26.28 -3.70 -4.07
N THR A 261 -25.15 -4.38 -3.96
CA THR A 261 -24.87 -5.28 -2.81
C THR A 261 -23.69 -4.84 -1.95
N ASN A 262 -22.89 -3.88 -2.45
CA ASN A 262 -21.59 -3.49 -1.89
C ASN A 262 -20.61 -4.66 -1.77
N LYS A 263 -20.82 -5.75 -2.52
CA LYS A 263 -19.97 -6.94 -2.55
C LYS A 263 -19.41 -7.16 -3.97
N VAL A 264 -18.22 -7.74 -4.00
CA VAL A 264 -17.54 -8.17 -5.22
C VAL A 264 -17.20 -9.64 -5.08
N THR A 265 -17.37 -10.40 -6.15
CA THR A 265 -16.96 -11.80 -6.23
C THR A 265 -16.00 -11.99 -7.38
N PHE A 266 -14.76 -12.32 -7.04
CA PHE A 266 -13.78 -12.81 -8.00
C PHE A 266 -13.96 -14.33 -8.11
N VAL A 267 -14.38 -14.83 -9.27
CA VAL A 267 -14.56 -16.27 -9.47
C VAL A 267 -13.19 -16.95 -9.37
N GLU A 268 -13.03 -17.89 -8.44
CA GLU A 268 -11.81 -18.69 -8.34
C GLU A 268 -11.61 -19.51 -9.61
N LYS A 269 -10.35 -19.64 -10.06
CA LYS A 269 -9.88 -20.29 -11.30
C LYS A 269 -10.19 -21.81 -11.40
N LYS A 270 -11.43 -22.24 -11.20
CA LYS A 270 -11.82 -23.66 -11.22
C LYS A 270 -12.57 -24.07 -12.48
N ASP A 271 -13.18 -23.14 -13.21
CA ASP A 271 -13.92 -23.45 -14.44
C ASP A 271 -13.32 -22.70 -15.64
N GLU A 272 -12.60 -23.43 -16.49
CA GLU A 272 -11.77 -22.93 -17.60
C GLU A 272 -12.55 -22.31 -18.78
N GLN A 273 -13.86 -22.06 -18.68
CA GLN A 273 -14.69 -21.76 -19.87
C GLN A 273 -15.65 -20.58 -19.78
N ASN A 274 -15.48 -19.65 -18.84
CA ASN A 274 -16.23 -18.39 -18.90
C ASN A 274 -15.37 -17.20 -18.49
N SER A 275 -15.43 -16.13 -19.29
CA SER A 275 -14.63 -14.90 -19.23
C SER A 275 -14.16 -14.57 -17.81
N GLN A 276 -12.85 -14.70 -17.60
CA GLN A 276 -12.18 -14.52 -16.32
C GLN A 276 -12.23 -13.05 -15.92
N LEU A 277 -13.18 -12.69 -15.06
CA LEU A 277 -13.23 -11.36 -14.47
C LEU A 277 -11.97 -11.13 -13.63
N THR A 278 -11.10 -10.23 -14.08
CA THR A 278 -9.90 -9.90 -13.31
C THR A 278 -10.14 -8.70 -12.39
N PRO A 279 -9.41 -8.61 -11.25
CA PRO A 279 -9.38 -7.38 -10.44
C PRO A 279 -9.01 -6.13 -11.25
N LEU A 280 -8.19 -6.29 -12.28
CA LEU A 280 -7.81 -5.19 -13.17
C LEU A 280 -8.96 -4.71 -14.05
N ASP A 281 -9.83 -5.61 -14.52
CA ASP A 281 -11.02 -5.21 -15.29
C ASP A 281 -12.00 -4.42 -14.42
N LEU A 282 -12.18 -4.84 -13.16
CA LEU A 282 -12.97 -4.07 -12.19
C LEU A 282 -12.33 -2.73 -11.84
N PHE A 283 -11.01 -2.67 -11.75
CA PHE A 283 -10.32 -1.40 -11.53
C PHE A 283 -10.58 -0.43 -12.70
N ARG A 284 -10.46 -0.91 -13.95
CA ARG A 284 -10.68 -0.10 -15.16
C ARG A 284 -12.11 0.42 -15.28
N ILE A 285 -13.09 -0.44 -15.04
CA ILE A 285 -14.50 -0.03 -15.12
C ILE A 285 -14.84 0.93 -13.99
N ALA A 286 -14.36 0.68 -12.76
CA ALA A 286 -14.61 1.57 -11.64
C ALA A 286 -13.99 2.96 -11.83
N ASP A 287 -12.79 3.02 -12.43
CA ASP A 287 -12.12 4.27 -12.81
C ASP A 287 -12.93 5.04 -13.87
N LYS A 288 -13.42 4.36 -14.92
CA LYS A 288 -14.24 5.00 -15.96
C LYS A 288 -15.56 5.56 -15.41
N TYR A 289 -16.29 4.75 -14.62
CA TYR A 289 -17.60 5.10 -14.09
C TYR A 289 -17.53 5.86 -12.75
N LEU A 290 -16.32 6.26 -12.32
CA LEU A 290 -16.06 7.06 -11.12
C LEU A 290 -16.64 6.44 -9.83
N ILE A 291 -16.44 5.13 -9.65
CA ILE A 291 -16.89 4.37 -8.48
C ILE A 291 -15.69 4.11 -7.57
N ASP A 292 -15.33 5.11 -6.76
CA ASP A 292 -14.10 5.10 -5.96
C ASP A 292 -13.98 3.91 -5.00
N ASP A 293 -15.06 3.51 -4.33
CA ASP A 293 -15.06 2.38 -3.41
C ASP A 293 -14.72 1.06 -4.12
N LEU A 294 -15.30 0.83 -5.30
CA LEU A 294 -15.00 -0.35 -6.12
C LEU A 294 -13.56 -0.31 -6.64
N ARG A 295 -13.09 0.87 -7.05
CA ARG A 295 -11.73 1.10 -7.53
C ARG A 295 -10.70 0.78 -6.44
N GLN A 296 -10.94 1.23 -5.22
CA GLN A 296 -10.09 0.91 -4.06
C GLN A 296 -10.12 -0.58 -3.70
N HIS A 297 -11.30 -1.21 -3.73
CA HIS A 297 -11.43 -2.65 -3.50
C HIS A 297 -10.66 -3.45 -4.55
N ALA A 298 -10.86 -3.15 -5.83
CA ALA A 298 -10.16 -3.78 -6.94
C ALA A 298 -8.64 -3.59 -6.83
N LYS A 299 -8.18 -2.38 -6.50
CA LYS A 299 -6.76 -2.11 -6.22
C LYS A 299 -6.20 -2.99 -5.11
N SER A 300 -6.92 -3.13 -4.00
CA SER A 300 -6.51 -3.98 -2.89
C SER A 300 -6.36 -5.44 -3.32
N GLU A 301 -7.30 -5.95 -4.12
CA GLU A 301 -7.24 -7.33 -4.60
C GLU A 301 -6.10 -7.54 -5.61
N ILE A 302 -5.84 -6.57 -6.52
CA ILE A 302 -4.68 -6.61 -7.44
C ILE A 302 -3.37 -6.82 -6.65
N PHE A 303 -3.15 -6.03 -5.59
CA PHE A 303 -1.90 -6.09 -4.83
C PHE A 303 -1.83 -7.25 -3.83
N LYS A 304 -2.97 -7.85 -3.49
CA LYS A 304 -3.02 -9.06 -2.66
C LYS A 304 -2.48 -10.28 -3.41
N ASP A 305 -2.76 -10.38 -4.71
CA ASP A 305 -2.33 -11.50 -5.55
C ASP A 305 -1.00 -11.25 -6.30
N LEU A 306 -0.51 -10.00 -6.28
CA LEU A 306 0.74 -9.64 -6.92
C LEU A 306 1.94 -10.37 -6.30
N ASN A 307 2.68 -11.11 -7.12
CA ASN A 307 3.85 -11.87 -6.73
C ASN A 307 5.07 -11.53 -7.61
N VAL A 308 6.23 -12.09 -7.26
CA VAL A 308 7.50 -11.82 -7.95
C VAL A 308 7.49 -12.17 -9.44
N ASN A 309 6.71 -13.16 -9.89
CA ASN A 309 6.67 -13.59 -11.28
C ASN A 309 5.85 -12.62 -12.14
N ASP A 310 4.79 -12.05 -11.57
CA ASP A 310 3.82 -11.21 -12.30
C ASP A 310 4.10 -9.71 -12.14
N ALA A 311 4.89 -9.31 -11.13
CA ALA A 311 5.11 -7.91 -10.78
C ALA A 311 5.73 -7.06 -11.91
N ALA A 312 6.70 -7.62 -12.64
CA ALA A 312 7.33 -6.92 -13.76
C ALA A 312 6.34 -6.73 -14.92
N GLU A 313 5.66 -7.81 -15.32
CA GLU A 313 4.67 -7.77 -16.40
C GLU A 313 3.54 -6.78 -16.08
N PHE A 314 3.07 -6.78 -14.83
CA PHE A 314 2.06 -5.84 -14.36
C PHE A 314 2.55 -4.40 -14.44
N LEU A 315 3.76 -4.10 -13.95
CA LEU A 315 4.33 -2.74 -13.95
C LEU A 315 4.49 -2.17 -15.37
N PHE A 316 5.20 -2.92 -16.22
CA PHE A 316 5.56 -2.47 -17.57
C PHE A 316 4.38 -2.55 -18.54
N GLY A 317 3.48 -3.53 -18.38
CA GLY A 317 2.35 -3.73 -19.28
C GLY A 317 1.16 -2.82 -18.97
N THR A 318 0.83 -2.63 -17.69
CA THR A 318 -0.45 -1.99 -17.30
C THR A 318 -0.30 -0.87 -16.28
N ALA A 319 0.42 -1.10 -15.18
CA ALA A 319 0.39 -0.20 -14.03
C ALA A 319 0.87 1.21 -14.38
N TRP A 320 1.79 1.34 -15.35
CA TRP A 320 2.31 2.63 -15.83
C TRP A 320 1.23 3.61 -16.31
N LYS A 321 0.06 3.13 -16.73
CA LYS A 321 -1.08 3.96 -17.16
C LYS A 321 -1.77 4.67 -16.00
N TYR A 322 -1.61 4.15 -14.78
CA TYR A 322 -2.33 4.60 -13.58
C TYR A 322 -1.31 5.00 -12.52
N PRO A 323 -1.11 6.31 -12.23
CA PRO A 323 -0.06 6.78 -11.32
C PRO A 323 -0.02 6.04 -9.98
N GLU A 324 -1.19 5.76 -9.40
CA GLU A 324 -1.30 5.05 -8.12
C GLU A 324 -0.94 3.56 -8.18
N LEU A 325 -1.18 2.87 -9.30
CA LEU A 325 -0.78 1.48 -9.48
C LEU A 325 0.72 1.43 -9.81
N LYS A 326 1.20 2.35 -10.65
CA LYS A 326 2.62 2.51 -11.00
C LYS A 326 3.46 2.67 -9.73
N GLU A 327 3.12 3.63 -8.87
CA GLU A 327 3.90 3.92 -7.66
C GLU A 327 4.05 2.69 -6.77
N GLN A 328 2.94 2.00 -6.48
CA GLN A 328 2.92 0.85 -5.59
C GLN A 328 3.58 -0.39 -6.21
N ALA A 329 3.38 -0.64 -7.51
CA ALA A 329 4.03 -1.73 -8.24
C ALA A 329 5.54 -1.49 -8.40
N MET A 330 5.96 -0.25 -8.74
CA MET A 330 7.36 0.17 -8.85
C MET A 330 8.11 -0.12 -7.55
N LYS A 331 7.53 0.30 -6.42
CA LYS A 331 8.10 0.03 -5.10
C LYS A 331 8.31 -1.45 -4.85
N TYR A 332 7.32 -2.30 -5.16
CA TYR A 332 7.45 -3.75 -5.02
C TYR A 332 8.55 -4.32 -5.93
N VAL A 333 8.62 -3.84 -7.18
CA VAL A 333 9.63 -4.27 -8.16
C VAL A 333 11.04 -3.91 -7.70
N VAL A 334 11.28 -2.67 -7.29
CA VAL A 334 12.58 -2.21 -6.76
C VAL A 334 12.99 -3.02 -5.52
N LEU A 335 12.05 -3.25 -4.59
CA LEU A 335 12.32 -4.01 -3.36
C LEU A 335 12.78 -5.45 -3.64
N ASN A 336 12.22 -6.09 -4.67
CA ASN A 336 12.44 -7.50 -5.00
C ASN A 336 13.25 -7.69 -6.30
N PHE A 337 13.93 -6.64 -6.78
CA PHE A 337 14.51 -6.60 -8.12
C PHE A 337 15.51 -7.72 -8.40
N VAL A 338 16.28 -8.14 -7.38
CA VAL A 338 17.26 -9.23 -7.49
C VAL A 338 16.59 -10.55 -7.93
N THR A 339 15.40 -10.84 -7.41
CA THR A 339 14.61 -12.01 -7.77
C THR A 339 13.86 -11.78 -9.07
N ILE A 340 13.22 -10.62 -9.21
CA ILE A 340 12.39 -10.28 -10.37
C ILE A 340 13.20 -10.31 -11.66
N ARG A 341 14.43 -9.80 -11.69
CA ARG A 341 15.29 -9.80 -12.88
C ARG A 341 15.64 -11.20 -13.41
N GLN A 342 15.45 -12.24 -12.58
CA GLN A 342 15.71 -13.63 -12.94
C GLN A 342 14.47 -14.34 -13.50
N THR A 343 13.27 -13.78 -13.29
CA THR A 343 11.99 -14.34 -13.75
C THR A 343 11.88 -14.34 -15.28
N SER A 344 11.06 -15.23 -15.82
CA SER A 344 10.75 -15.26 -17.25
C SER A 344 10.05 -13.98 -17.71
N GLY A 345 9.12 -13.45 -16.92
CA GLY A 345 8.40 -12.20 -17.23
C GLY A 345 9.36 -11.03 -17.48
N PHE A 346 10.32 -10.81 -16.57
CA PHE A 346 11.30 -9.74 -16.77
C PHE A 346 12.23 -9.99 -17.96
N LYS A 347 12.64 -11.23 -18.20
CA LYS A 347 13.47 -11.58 -19.38
C LYS A 347 12.73 -11.35 -20.70
N ASN A 348 11.42 -11.61 -20.73
CA ASN A 348 10.58 -11.36 -21.90
C ASN A 348 10.48 -9.86 -22.20
N ILE A 349 10.33 -9.03 -21.16
CA ILE A 349 10.34 -7.57 -21.29
C ILE A 349 11.66 -7.07 -21.89
N LEU A 350 12.80 -7.64 -21.46
CA LEU A 350 14.11 -7.29 -22.04
C LEU A 350 14.30 -7.77 -23.48
N ALA A 351 13.67 -8.89 -23.85
CA ALA A 351 13.77 -9.46 -25.19
C ALA A 351 12.93 -8.69 -26.22
N ASP A 352 11.81 -8.10 -25.80
CA ASP A 352 10.94 -7.29 -26.66
C ASP A 352 10.51 -5.98 -25.98
N PRO A 353 11.42 -4.98 -25.87
CA PRO A 353 11.09 -3.67 -25.29
C PRO A 353 10.01 -2.90 -26.06
N SER A 354 9.85 -3.17 -27.37
CA SER A 354 8.84 -2.51 -28.23
C SER A 354 7.40 -2.79 -27.79
N SER A 355 7.15 -3.92 -27.14
CA SER A 355 5.84 -4.28 -26.60
C SER A 355 5.45 -3.47 -25.36
N TYR A 356 6.36 -2.68 -24.78
CA TYR A 356 6.16 -1.93 -23.55
C TYR A 356 6.39 -0.42 -23.76
N PRO A 357 5.31 0.37 -23.96
CA PRO A 357 5.42 1.79 -24.35
C PRO A 357 6.25 2.66 -23.41
N ALA A 358 6.24 2.36 -22.10
CA ALA A 358 6.94 3.11 -21.06
C ALA A 358 8.26 2.44 -20.62
N TYR A 359 8.81 1.52 -21.41
CA TYR A 359 9.98 0.71 -21.01
C TYR A 359 11.17 1.53 -20.54
N THR A 360 11.63 2.48 -21.35
CA THR A 360 12.86 3.25 -21.07
C THR A 360 12.72 4.08 -19.80
N ASP A 361 11.59 4.76 -19.63
CA ASP A 361 11.33 5.61 -18.47
C ASP A 361 11.25 4.77 -17.19
N LEU A 362 10.50 3.67 -17.23
CA LEU A 362 10.37 2.75 -16.08
C LEU A 362 11.70 2.11 -15.70
N LEU A 363 12.51 1.70 -16.68
CA LEU A 363 13.82 1.09 -16.39
C LEU A 363 14.78 2.10 -15.76
N ASN A 364 14.79 3.35 -16.25
CA ASN A 364 15.60 4.41 -15.66
C ASN A 364 15.15 4.73 -14.23
N GLU A 365 13.84 4.81 -13.97
CA GLU A 365 13.30 4.98 -12.62
C GLU A 365 13.74 3.84 -11.68
N ILE A 366 13.65 2.58 -12.14
CA ILE A 366 14.11 1.42 -11.36
C ILE A 366 15.60 1.52 -11.04
N LEU A 367 16.44 1.87 -12.01
CA LEU A 367 17.90 1.96 -11.81
C LEU A 367 18.28 3.10 -10.86
N ALA A 368 17.60 4.25 -10.95
CA ALA A 368 17.80 5.38 -10.05
C ALA A 368 17.48 5.01 -8.59
N GLU A 369 16.39 4.27 -8.37
CA GLU A 369 15.98 3.80 -7.04
C GLU A 369 16.92 2.72 -6.46
N LEU A 370 17.51 1.87 -7.31
CA LEU A 370 18.41 0.80 -6.87
C LEU A 370 19.84 1.27 -6.55
N PHE A 371 20.32 2.28 -7.27
CA PHE A 371 21.67 2.83 -7.09
C PHE A 371 21.64 4.31 -6.71
N PRO A 372 21.11 4.65 -5.52
CA PRO A 372 21.16 6.01 -5.01
C PRO A 372 22.64 6.36 -4.73
N ALA A 373 23.16 7.36 -5.44
CA ALA A 373 24.57 7.76 -5.36
C ALA A 373 24.99 8.09 -3.90
N THR A 374 25.71 7.20 -3.20
CA THR A 374 26.33 7.50 -1.89
C THR A 374 27.62 6.70 -1.63
N GLY A 375 28.59 7.37 -0.98
CA GLY A 375 29.98 6.93 -0.75
C GLY A 375 30.26 6.03 0.48
N SER A 376 31.52 5.55 0.50
CA SER A 376 32.19 4.44 1.21
C SER A 376 32.24 4.44 2.75
N VAL A 377 32.32 3.25 3.40
CA VAL A 377 32.61 3.02 4.85
C VAL A 377 33.40 1.71 5.10
N ASN A 378 34.29 1.71 6.12
CA ASN A 378 35.02 0.57 6.73
C ASN A 378 34.88 0.57 8.30
N THR A 379 35.35 -0.49 9.00
CA THR A 379 34.76 -1.25 10.17
C THR A 379 35.04 -0.83 11.66
N GLY A 380 34.24 -1.31 12.66
CA GLY A 380 34.32 -1.08 14.14
C GLY A 380 34.05 -2.32 15.07
N LYS A 381 34.09 -2.21 16.43
CA LYS A 381 34.15 -3.31 17.47
C LYS A 381 33.09 -3.24 18.62
N PRO A 382 32.78 -4.36 19.35
CA PRO A 382 31.77 -4.45 20.43
C PRO A 382 32.20 -3.95 21.83
N ALA A 383 31.22 -3.59 22.66
CA ALA A 383 31.36 -3.19 24.07
C ALA A 383 31.50 -4.41 25.01
N LYS A 384 32.27 -4.29 26.10
CA LYS A 384 32.55 -5.37 27.06
C LYS A 384 31.35 -5.68 27.97
N GLU A 385 31.18 -6.95 28.33
CA GLU A 385 30.19 -7.46 29.28
C GLU A 385 30.52 -7.01 30.72
N GLU A 386 29.54 -6.41 31.42
CA GLU A 386 29.56 -6.34 32.87
C GLU A 386 29.22 -7.72 33.43
N ASN A 387 30.15 -8.31 34.19
CA ASN A 387 29.89 -9.52 34.96
C ASN A 387 28.86 -9.23 36.06
N VAL A 388 27.71 -9.90 36.01
CA VAL A 388 26.82 -10.11 37.16
C VAL A 388 26.85 -11.58 37.53
#